data_AF-A0A939K7Y5-F1
#
_entry.id   AF-A0A939K7Y5-F1
#
_cell.length_a   1.000
_cell.length_b   1.000
_cell.length_c   1.000
_cell.angle_alpha   90.00
_cell.angle_beta   90.00
_cell.angle_gamma   90.00
#
_symmetry.space_group_name_H-M   'P 1'
#
loop_
_entity.id
_entity.type
_entity.pdbx_description
1 polymer ?
#
loop_
_entity_poly.entity_id
_entity_poly.type
_entity_poly.pdbx_seq_one_letter_code
_entity_poly.pdbx_strand_id
1 'polypeptide(L)'
;MIASSFPYAPVALSRVLPPLPGWLADEASLADEAVLFGLSEARPEERVAQIRLAFAERTVWLEKQIEQAQEQVGDLNLAIETAHAQLHERRSGPQPPRAERLFSVAGQRFLLWLVVSLLISAGAFWSVDTLFPATSVGLLMGALLGMAGVGVALIRYRFDQKARLEQQRADRLHHDEQTTKARAEVADLQLAKQQVISSLYQAEAHRDAQYAHRDRLIRLFESEFDLARSLRYSLKPDDAPYV
;
A
#
# COMPACT_ATOMS: atom_id res chain seq x y z
N MET A 1 -1.85 8.00 15.72
CA MET A 1 -3.11 7.33 16.06
C MET A 1 -4.07 7.53 14.89
N ILE A 2 -3.92 6.75 13.83
CA ILE A 2 -4.92 6.59 12.77
C ILE A 2 -5.19 5.09 12.71
N ALA A 3 -5.68 4.55 13.83
CA ALA A 3 -6.33 3.25 13.82
C ALA A 3 -7.82 3.53 13.55
N SER A 4 -8.11 4.08 12.37
CA SER A 4 -9.45 4.06 11.83
C SER A 4 -9.75 2.61 11.49
N SER A 5 -10.46 1.96 12.40
CA SER A 5 -11.19 0.71 12.16
C SER A 5 -11.87 0.78 10.80
N PHE A 6 -11.27 0.16 9.79
CA PHE A 6 -11.92 -0.07 8.51
C PHE A 6 -12.84 -1.29 8.68
N PRO A 7 -14.16 -1.13 8.65
CA PRO A 7 -15.09 -2.23 8.79
C PRO A 7 -15.29 -2.85 7.39
N TYR A 8 -14.26 -3.49 6.84
CA TYR A 8 -14.43 -4.25 5.60
C TYR A 8 -15.05 -5.61 5.93
N ALA A 9 -16.37 -5.58 6.17
CA ALA A 9 -17.17 -6.79 6.09
C ALA A 9 -17.25 -7.19 4.60
N PRO A 10 -16.98 -8.47 4.26
CA PRO A 10 -17.21 -8.94 2.90
C PRO A 10 -18.67 -8.69 2.53
N VAL A 11 -18.91 -8.03 1.39
CA VAL A 11 -20.27 -7.84 0.88
C VAL A 11 -20.89 -9.21 0.68
N ALA A 12 -21.84 -9.57 1.55
CA ALA A 12 -22.46 -10.88 1.55
C ALA A 12 -23.24 -11.08 0.24
N LEU A 13 -22.79 -12.07 -0.54
CA LEU A 13 -23.27 -12.46 -1.87
C LEU A 13 -24.64 -13.15 -1.82
N SER A 14 -25.67 -12.51 -1.28
CA SER A 14 -26.98 -13.16 -1.17
C SER A 14 -28.11 -12.19 -1.40
N ARG A 15 -28.22 -11.68 -2.64
CA ARG A 15 -29.50 -11.17 -3.14
C ARG A 15 -30.00 -12.10 -4.23
N VAL A 16 -31.24 -12.56 -4.07
CA VAL A 16 -31.94 -13.42 -5.03
C VAL A 16 -32.02 -12.68 -6.36
N LEU A 17 -31.40 -13.21 -7.41
CA LEU A 17 -31.52 -12.67 -8.76
C LEU A 17 -33.01 -12.62 -9.14
N PRO A 18 -33.48 -11.55 -9.81
CA PRO A 18 -34.83 -11.55 -10.35
C PRO A 18 -34.99 -12.77 -11.28
N PRO A 19 -36.09 -13.55 -11.15
CA PRO A 19 -36.30 -14.73 -11.98
C PRO A 19 -36.39 -14.33 -13.45
N LEU A 20 -35.84 -15.14 -14.35
CA LEU A 20 -36.04 -14.93 -15.78
C LEU A 20 -37.53 -15.12 -16.11
N PRO A 21 -38.07 -14.40 -17.10
CA PRO A 21 -39.36 -14.73 -17.68
C PRO A 21 -39.40 -16.21 -18.09
N GLY A 22 -40.56 -16.87 -17.96
CA GLY A 22 -40.68 -18.31 -18.20
C GLY A 22 -40.20 -18.75 -19.59
N TRP A 23 -40.42 -17.94 -20.63
CA TRP A 23 -39.97 -18.20 -21.99
C TRP A 23 -38.44 -18.07 -22.19
N LEU A 24 -37.74 -17.41 -21.26
CA LEU A 24 -36.28 -17.23 -21.27
C LEU A 24 -35.58 -18.11 -20.21
N ALA A 25 -36.35 -18.77 -19.36
CA ALA A 25 -35.82 -19.57 -18.26
C ALA A 25 -35.21 -20.91 -18.73
N ASP A 26 -35.66 -21.42 -19.87
CA ASP A 26 -35.20 -22.68 -20.46
C ASP A 26 -34.88 -22.49 -21.95
N GLU A 27 -33.86 -23.21 -22.42
CA GLU A 27 -33.42 -23.17 -23.83
C GLU A 27 -34.52 -23.72 -24.75
N ALA A 28 -35.25 -24.76 -24.33
CA ALA A 28 -36.36 -25.32 -25.11
C ALA A 28 -37.51 -24.31 -25.26
N SER A 29 -37.87 -23.63 -24.17
CA SER A 29 -38.92 -22.59 -24.21
C SER A 29 -38.51 -21.39 -25.08
N LEU A 30 -37.23 -21.04 -25.06
CA LEU A 30 -36.69 -19.97 -25.92
C LEU A 30 -36.70 -20.39 -27.40
N ALA A 31 -36.37 -21.64 -27.70
CA ALA A 31 -36.41 -22.19 -29.04
C ALA A 31 -37.84 -22.23 -29.60
N ASP A 32 -38.82 -22.70 -28.80
CA ASP A 32 -40.24 -22.68 -29.19
C ASP A 32 -40.71 -21.27 -29.51
N GLU A 33 -40.36 -20.29 -28.66
CA GLU A 33 -40.67 -18.89 -28.89
C GLU A 33 -40.00 -18.36 -30.18
N ALA A 34 -38.74 -18.72 -30.43
CA ALA A 34 -38.01 -18.34 -31.65
C ALA A 34 -38.69 -18.89 -32.91
N VAL A 35 -39.15 -20.15 -32.87
CA VAL A 35 -39.88 -20.78 -33.97
C VAL A 35 -41.21 -20.05 -34.22
N LEU A 36 -41.98 -19.77 -33.17
CA LEU A 36 -43.24 -19.02 -33.28
C LEU A 36 -43.01 -17.65 -33.92
N PHE A 37 -41.98 -16.93 -33.48
CA PHE A 37 -41.59 -15.65 -34.07
C PHE A 37 -41.13 -15.78 -35.52
N GLY A 38 -40.33 -16.78 -35.87
CA GLY A 38 -39.85 -17.01 -37.23
C GLY A 38 -40.94 -17.39 -38.23
N LEU A 39 -41.97 -18.10 -37.75
CA LEU A 39 -43.19 -18.38 -38.52
C LEU A 39 -44.08 -17.15 -38.67
N SER A 40 -44.05 -16.24 -37.69
CA SER A 40 -44.71 -14.93 -37.78
C SER A 40 -43.92 -13.96 -38.70
N GLU A 41 -44.54 -12.90 -39.20
CA GLU A 41 -43.82 -11.84 -39.93
C GLU A 41 -43.13 -10.83 -38.98
N ALA A 42 -43.02 -11.19 -37.69
CA ALA A 42 -42.40 -10.33 -36.69
C ALA A 42 -40.88 -10.24 -36.87
N ARG A 43 -40.35 -9.13 -36.35
CA ARG A 43 -38.94 -8.77 -36.38
C ARG A 43 -38.20 -9.40 -35.18
N PRO A 44 -37.08 -10.11 -35.36
CA PRO A 44 -36.37 -10.76 -34.27
C PRO A 44 -35.73 -9.75 -33.30
N GLU A 45 -35.46 -8.52 -33.77
CA GLU A 45 -34.73 -7.51 -33.01
C GLU A 45 -35.45 -7.09 -31.72
N GLU A 46 -36.78 -7.06 -31.72
CA GLU A 46 -37.57 -6.70 -30.54
C GLU A 46 -37.39 -7.74 -29.43
N ARG A 47 -37.39 -9.03 -29.80
CA ARG A 47 -37.22 -10.12 -28.82
C ARG A 47 -35.80 -10.20 -28.31
N VAL A 48 -34.81 -10.02 -29.18
CA VAL A 48 -33.40 -9.91 -28.78
C VAL A 48 -33.18 -8.72 -27.82
N ALA A 49 -33.85 -7.58 -28.05
CA ALA A 49 -33.79 -6.44 -27.13
C ALA A 49 -34.38 -6.78 -25.75
N GLN A 50 -35.48 -7.53 -25.68
CA GLN A 50 -36.06 -7.99 -24.41
C GLN A 50 -35.10 -8.92 -23.65
N ILE A 51 -34.42 -9.84 -24.35
CA ILE A 51 -33.39 -10.70 -23.76
C ILE A 51 -32.26 -9.83 -23.17
N ARG A 52 -31.76 -8.86 -23.93
CA ARG A 52 -30.70 -7.97 -23.46
C ARG A 52 -31.12 -7.16 -22.23
N LEU A 53 -32.33 -6.64 -22.21
CA LEU A 53 -32.87 -5.88 -21.08
C LEU A 53 -32.97 -6.74 -19.81
N ALA A 54 -33.51 -7.95 -19.92
CA ALA A 54 -33.64 -8.88 -18.78
C ALA A 54 -32.29 -9.21 -18.13
N PHE A 55 -31.25 -9.38 -18.95
CA PHE A 55 -29.89 -9.60 -18.46
C PHE A 55 -29.23 -8.32 -17.93
N ALA A 56 -29.50 -7.16 -18.54
CA ALA A 56 -29.01 -5.88 -18.04
C ALA A 56 -29.52 -5.60 -16.62
N GLU A 57 -30.82 -5.81 -16.36
CA GLU A 57 -31.41 -5.65 -15.02
C GLU A 57 -30.75 -6.58 -13.98
N ARG A 58 -30.39 -7.79 -14.39
CA ARG A 58 -29.67 -8.76 -13.53
C ARG A 58 -28.24 -8.35 -13.24
N THR A 59 -27.56 -7.69 -14.18
CA THR A 59 -26.16 -7.27 -14.00
C THR A 59 -26.01 -5.93 -13.28
N VAL A 60 -27.05 -5.09 -13.17
CA VAL A 60 -26.98 -3.77 -12.49
C VAL A 60 -26.33 -3.86 -11.10
N TRP A 61 -26.69 -4.86 -10.31
CA TRP A 61 -26.11 -5.02 -8.97
C TRP A 61 -24.63 -5.44 -9.01
N LEU A 62 -24.24 -6.30 -9.96
CA LEU A 62 -22.84 -6.68 -10.15
C LEU A 62 -22.02 -5.47 -10.59
N GLU A 63 -22.54 -4.67 -11.51
CA GLU A 63 -21.91 -3.42 -11.98
C GLU A 63 -21.70 -2.44 -10.83
N LYS A 64 -22.73 -2.26 -9.98
CA LYS A 64 -22.61 -1.42 -8.79
C LYS A 64 -21.57 -1.94 -7.80
N GLN A 65 -21.47 -3.25 -7.60
CA GLN A 65 -20.43 -3.82 -6.73
C GLN A 65 -19.03 -3.64 -7.31
N ILE A 66 -18.88 -3.82 -8.64
CA ILE A 66 -17.62 -3.61 -9.34
C ILE A 66 -17.18 -2.16 -9.19
N GLU A 67 -18.09 -1.21 -9.41
CA GLU A 67 -17.82 0.23 -9.24
C GLU A 67 -17.40 0.55 -7.79
N GLN A 68 -18.15 0.06 -6.79
CA GLN A 68 -17.81 0.24 -5.38
C GLN A 68 -16.46 -0.37 -5.01
N ALA A 69 -16.15 -1.57 -5.52
CA ALA A 69 -14.87 -2.22 -5.25
C ALA A 69 -13.70 -1.51 -5.96
N GLN A 70 -13.92 -0.98 -7.17
CA GLN A 70 -12.92 -0.17 -7.88
C GLN A 70 -12.63 1.14 -7.15
N GLU A 71 -13.66 1.82 -6.64
CA GLU A 71 -13.50 3.01 -5.79
C GLU A 71 -12.69 2.67 -4.52
N GLN A 72 -13.03 1.58 -3.83
CA GLN A 72 -12.29 1.10 -2.65
C GLN A 72 -10.82 0.77 -2.96
N VAL A 73 -10.54 0.17 -4.11
CA VAL A 73 -9.15 -0.07 -4.55
C VAL A 73 -8.43 1.25 -4.80
N GLY A 74 -9.11 2.25 -5.34
CA GLY A 74 -8.60 3.62 -5.50
C GLY A 74 -8.22 4.26 -4.16
N ASP A 75 -9.12 4.21 -3.18
CA ASP A 75 -8.87 4.73 -1.83
C ASP A 75 -7.70 4.02 -1.14
N LEU A 76 -7.62 2.69 -1.25
CA LEU A 76 -6.52 1.91 -0.70
C LEU A 76 -5.18 2.23 -1.37
N ASN A 77 -5.17 2.50 -2.68
CA ASN A 77 -3.95 2.94 -3.36
C ASN A 77 -3.46 4.28 -2.81
N LEU A 78 -4.36 5.25 -2.65
CA LEU A 78 -4.02 6.54 -2.07
C LEU A 78 -3.49 6.40 -0.63
N ALA A 79 -4.13 5.54 0.18
CA ALA A 79 -3.69 5.24 1.54
C ALA A 79 -2.28 4.60 1.55
N ILE A 80 -2.01 3.65 0.65
CA ILE A 80 -0.68 3.03 0.52
C ILE A 80 0.37 4.05 0.08
N GLU A 81 0.05 4.92 -0.88
CA GLU A 81 0.96 5.96 -1.36
C GLU A 81 1.31 6.97 -0.26
N THR A 82 0.32 7.44 0.48
CA THR A 82 0.54 8.34 1.62
C THR A 82 1.36 7.66 2.73
N ALA A 83 1.07 6.40 3.07
CA ALA A 83 1.84 5.63 4.03
C ALA A 83 3.30 5.39 3.58
N HIS A 84 3.52 5.08 2.30
CA HIS A 84 4.86 4.99 1.72
C HIS A 84 5.61 6.32 1.76
N ALA A 85 4.96 7.44 1.42
CA ALA A 85 5.57 8.76 1.47
C ALA A 85 6.05 9.10 2.89
N GLN A 86 5.20 8.86 3.90
CA GLN A 86 5.57 9.04 5.31
C GLN A 86 6.73 8.14 5.73
N LEU A 87 6.74 6.88 5.27
CA LEU A 87 7.84 5.95 5.56
C LEU A 87 9.15 6.42 4.92
N HIS A 88 9.10 6.90 3.67
CA HIS A 88 10.24 7.47 2.98
C HIS A 88 10.79 8.70 3.69
N GLU A 89 9.92 9.61 4.12
CA GLU A 89 10.31 10.80 4.89
C GLU A 89 10.99 10.41 6.20
N ARG A 90 10.40 9.48 6.97
CA ARG A 90 11.00 8.98 8.22
C ARG A 90 12.36 8.34 7.96
N ARG A 91 12.48 7.51 6.92
CA ARG A 91 13.75 6.86 6.55
C ARG A 91 14.82 7.86 6.09
N SER A 92 14.39 8.99 5.53
CA SER A 92 15.27 10.06 5.05
C SER A 92 15.64 11.07 6.14
N GLY A 93 15.11 10.91 7.36
CA GLY A 93 15.44 11.74 8.51
C GLY A 93 16.95 11.81 8.78
N PRO A 94 17.44 12.91 9.38
CA PRO A 94 18.86 13.24 9.42
C PRO A 94 19.65 12.14 10.12
N GLN A 95 20.42 11.38 9.34
CA GLN A 95 21.50 10.59 9.92
C GLN A 95 22.46 11.58 10.58
N PRO A 96 22.81 11.40 11.87
CA PRO A 96 23.79 12.28 12.48
C PRO A 96 25.08 12.19 11.67
N PRO A 97 25.70 13.33 11.28
CA PRO A 97 26.92 13.32 10.48
C PRO A 97 27.95 12.46 11.19
N ARG A 98 28.31 11.34 10.56
CA ARG A 98 29.19 10.32 11.12
C ARG A 98 30.67 10.74 11.06
N ALA A 99 30.99 11.76 10.26
CA ALA A 99 32.35 12.08 9.86
C ALA A 99 32.99 13.30 10.58
N GLU A 100 32.23 14.21 11.20
CA GLU A 100 32.82 15.44 11.78
C GLU A 100 33.24 15.32 13.27
N ARG A 101 33.08 14.16 13.90
CA ARG A 101 33.29 14.01 15.36
C ARG A 101 34.73 13.81 15.82
N LEU A 102 35.70 13.73 14.91
CA LEU A 102 37.10 13.55 15.30
C LEU A 102 37.70 14.82 15.93
N PHE A 103 37.16 16.01 15.62
CA PHE A 103 37.56 17.28 16.22
C PHE A 103 36.41 17.95 16.98
N SER A 104 35.86 17.25 17.97
CA SER A 104 34.89 17.87 18.87
C SER A 104 35.51 19.08 19.59
N VAL A 105 34.70 20.11 19.89
CA VAL A 105 35.08 21.29 20.71
C VAL A 105 35.73 20.87 22.04
N ALA A 106 35.36 19.70 22.58
CA ALA A 106 35.98 19.11 23.77
C ALA A 106 37.44 18.68 23.54
N GLY A 107 37.76 18.10 22.37
CA GLY A 107 39.13 17.78 21.97
C GLY A 107 39.99 19.01 21.76
N GLN A 108 39.43 20.08 21.18
CA GLN A 108 40.11 21.37 21.04
C GLN A 108 40.43 22.00 22.41
N ARG A 109 39.48 21.98 23.35
CA ARG A 109 39.71 22.44 24.72
C ARG A 109 40.76 21.61 25.46
N PHE A 110 40.75 20.29 25.27
CA PHE A 110 41.76 19.41 25.86
C PHE A 110 43.17 19.70 25.33
N LEU A 111 43.32 19.88 24.02
CA LEU A 111 44.60 20.28 23.41
C LEU A 111 45.08 21.63 23.96
N LEU A 112 44.17 22.59 24.14
CA LEU A 112 44.51 23.91 24.67
C LEU A 112 45.03 23.82 26.12
N TRP A 113 44.39 23.04 26.99
CA TRP A 113 44.87 22.81 28.36
C TRP A 113 46.20 22.05 28.39
N LEU A 114 46.40 21.11 27.48
CA LEU A 114 47.66 20.36 27.38
C LEU A 114 48.81 21.27 26.96
N VAL A 115 48.60 22.14 25.96
CA VAL A 115 49.58 23.14 25.53
C VAL A 115 49.88 24.12 26.66
N VAL A 116 48.87 24.64 27.35
CA VAL A 116 49.05 25.55 28.49
C VAL A 116 49.85 24.89 29.61
N SER A 117 49.55 23.63 29.95
CA SER A 117 50.30 22.88 30.95
C SER A 117 51.76 22.67 30.52
N LEU A 118 52.01 22.37 29.25
CA LEU A 118 53.37 22.19 28.72
C LEU A 118 54.18 23.49 28.78
N LEU A 119 53.53 24.63 28.45
CA LEU A 119 54.13 25.96 28.48
C LEU A 119 54.51 26.38 29.91
N ILE A 120 53.64 26.10 30.88
CA ILE A 120 53.91 26.36 32.30
C ILE A 120 55.06 25.47 32.81
N SER A 121 55.09 24.19 32.43
CA SER A 121 56.18 23.27 32.79
C SER A 121 57.53 23.69 32.20
N ALA A 122 57.56 24.12 30.93
CA ALA A 122 58.77 24.61 30.29
C ALA A 122 59.28 25.91 30.92
N GLY A 123 58.37 26.83 31.27
CA GLY A 123 58.72 28.06 31.98
C GLY A 123 59.31 27.78 33.38
N ALA A 124 58.74 26.84 34.12
CA ALA A 124 59.24 26.45 35.43
C ALA A 124 60.64 25.81 35.38
N PHE A 125 60.91 24.99 34.35
CA PHE A 125 62.24 24.39 34.14
C PHE A 125 63.32 25.46 33.94
N TRP A 126 63.00 26.51 33.20
CA TRP A 126 63.91 27.64 32.98
C TRP A 126 64.13 28.49 34.25
N SER A 127 63.11 28.62 35.12
CA SER A 127 63.24 29.38 36.38
C SER A 127 64.05 28.66 37.48
N VAL A 128 64.10 27.32 37.48
CA VAL A 128 64.87 26.54 38.49
C VAL A 128 66.37 26.84 38.39
N ASP A 129 66.88 27.17 37.20
CA ASP A 129 68.30 27.50 37.00
C ASP A 129 68.68 28.89 37.53
N THR A 130 67.69 29.71 37.93
CA THR A 130 67.93 31.14 38.26
C THR A 130 67.60 31.58 39.69
N LEU A 131 66.70 30.92 40.46
CA LEU A 131 66.37 31.35 41.84
C LEU A 131 65.92 30.21 42.80
N PHE A 132 66.72 30.00 43.86
CA PHE A 132 66.47 29.39 45.20
C PHE A 132 65.73 28.01 45.34
N PRO A 133 66.19 27.11 46.25
CA PRO A 133 65.68 25.74 46.40
C PRO A 133 64.28 25.59 47.06
N ALA A 134 63.66 26.66 47.52
CA ALA A 134 62.36 26.64 48.23
C ALA A 134 61.13 26.51 47.29
N THR A 135 61.34 26.54 45.97
CA THR A 135 60.27 26.49 44.93
C THR A 135 59.87 25.07 44.52
N SER A 136 60.64 24.05 44.91
CA SER A 136 60.47 22.65 44.49
C SER A 136 59.20 21.97 45.03
N VAL A 137 58.78 22.27 46.26
CA VAL A 137 57.56 21.69 46.87
C VAL A 137 56.28 22.24 46.22
N GLY A 138 56.27 23.52 45.87
CA GLY A 138 55.15 24.15 45.16
C GLY A 138 54.95 23.55 43.75
N LEU A 139 56.05 23.17 43.08
CA LEU A 139 56.02 22.51 41.77
C LEU A 139 55.44 21.10 41.83
N LEU A 140 55.84 20.29 42.83
CA LEU A 140 55.29 18.95 43.02
C LEU A 140 53.79 18.98 43.33
N MET A 141 53.35 19.91 44.18
CA MET A 141 51.93 20.10 44.50
C MET A 141 51.14 20.58 43.28
N GLY A 142 51.69 21.51 42.49
CA GLY A 142 51.08 21.97 41.24
C GLY A 142 50.95 20.88 40.18
N ALA A 143 51.99 20.05 40.02
CA ALA A 143 51.98 18.91 39.09
C ALA A 143 50.95 17.84 39.50
N LEU A 144 50.83 17.54 40.80
CA LEU A 144 49.81 16.60 41.31
C LEU A 144 48.39 17.12 41.12
N LEU A 145 48.15 18.42 41.38
CA LEU A 145 46.86 19.07 41.12
C LEU A 145 46.50 19.08 39.62
N GLY A 146 47.48 19.34 38.75
CA GLY A 146 47.30 19.28 37.30
C GLY A 146 46.94 17.87 36.81
N MET A 147 47.67 16.85 37.26
CA MET A 147 47.41 15.44 36.95
C MET A 147 46.04 14.98 37.47
N ALA A 148 45.65 15.40 38.67
CA ALA A 148 44.32 15.12 39.21
C ALA A 148 43.21 15.80 38.38
N GLY A 149 43.43 17.04 37.94
CA GLY A 149 42.52 17.75 37.04
C GLY A 149 42.32 17.04 35.69
N VAL A 150 43.41 16.55 35.10
CA VAL A 150 43.37 15.74 33.86
C VAL A 150 42.63 14.42 34.09
N GLY A 151 42.89 13.74 35.20
CA GLY A 151 42.18 12.50 35.56
C GLY A 151 40.67 12.69 35.69
N VAL A 152 40.23 13.74 36.39
CA VAL A 152 38.80 14.08 36.53
C VAL A 152 38.19 14.46 35.18
N ALA A 153 38.91 15.17 34.31
CA ALA A 153 38.45 15.52 32.98
C ALA A 153 38.26 14.28 32.08
N LEU A 154 39.20 13.33 32.12
CA LEU A 154 39.09 12.06 31.38
C LEU A 154 37.92 11.20 31.87
N ILE A 155 37.72 11.13 33.18
CA ILE A 155 36.59 10.41 33.78
C ILE A 155 35.27 11.04 33.32
N ARG A 156 35.12 12.36 33.40
CA ARG A 156 33.93 13.08 32.90
C ARG A 156 33.71 12.86 31.41
N TYR A 157 34.77 12.93 30.60
CA TYR A 157 34.68 12.68 29.16
C TYR A 157 34.18 11.26 28.85
N ARG A 158 34.66 10.24 29.58
CA ARG A 158 34.19 8.85 29.42
C ARG A 158 32.73 8.67 29.86
N PHE A 159 32.31 9.31 30.96
CA PHE A 159 30.92 9.28 31.40
C PHE A 159 29.97 9.95 30.39
N ASP A 160 30.34 11.13 29.88
CA ASP A 160 29.53 11.86 28.88
C ASP A 160 29.48 11.09 27.54
N GLN A 161 30.60 10.48 27.11
CA GLN A 161 30.62 9.55 25.98
C GLN A 161 29.63 8.39 26.17
N LYS A 162 29.63 7.77 27.35
CA LYS A 162 28.71 6.66 27.65
C LYS A 162 27.25 7.11 27.63
N ALA A 163 26.93 8.24 28.26
CA ALA A 163 25.58 8.81 28.28
C ALA A 163 25.08 9.13 26.86
N ARG A 164 25.92 9.71 26.01
CA ARG A 164 25.59 9.99 24.60
C ARG A 164 25.36 8.71 23.79
N LEU A 165 26.12 7.65 24.04
CA LEU A 165 25.93 6.37 23.38
C LEU A 165 24.62 5.70 23.80
N GLU A 166 24.25 5.78 25.07
CA GLU A 166 22.98 5.25 25.58
C GLU A 166 21.79 6.03 24.99
N GLN A 167 21.88 7.36 24.94
CA GLN A 167 20.86 8.19 24.31
C GLN A 167 20.72 7.88 22.81
N GLN A 168 21.84 7.76 22.08
CA GLN A 168 21.80 7.36 20.67
C GLN A 168 21.23 5.97 20.45
N ARG A 169 21.46 5.03 21.37
CA ARG A 169 20.85 3.69 21.28
C ARG A 169 19.35 3.76 21.50
N ALA A 170 18.89 4.50 22.51
CA ALA A 170 17.47 4.71 22.75
C ALA A 170 16.79 5.38 21.55
N ASP A 171 17.38 6.44 21.00
CA ASP A 171 16.85 7.14 19.83
C ASP A 171 16.78 6.22 18.60
N ARG A 172 17.81 5.40 18.36
CA ARG A 172 17.81 4.41 17.27
C ARG A 172 16.73 3.35 17.46
N LEU A 173 16.60 2.80 18.67
CA LEU A 173 15.57 1.82 18.96
C LEU A 173 14.17 2.39 18.76
N HIS A 174 13.92 3.63 19.20
CA HIS A 174 12.64 4.30 18.96
C HIS A 174 12.40 4.55 17.48
N HIS A 175 13.42 4.95 16.73
CA HIS A 175 13.31 5.12 15.28
C HIS A 175 13.02 3.79 14.56
N ASP A 176 13.73 2.73 14.91
CA ASP A 176 13.53 1.39 14.36
C ASP A 176 12.13 0.85 14.70
N GLU A 177 11.65 1.09 15.91
CA GLU A 177 10.27 0.76 16.32
C GLU A 177 9.23 1.53 15.50
N GLN A 178 9.44 2.82 15.25
CA GLN A 178 8.52 3.61 14.43
C GLN A 178 8.52 3.19 12.96
N THR A 179 9.68 2.83 12.40
CA THR A 179 9.77 2.36 11.01
C THR A 179 9.17 0.97 10.83
N THR A 180 9.34 0.08 11.81
CA THR A 180 8.71 -1.25 11.80
C THR A 180 7.19 -1.16 11.92
N LYS A 181 6.67 -0.30 12.79
CA LYS A 181 5.22 -0.03 12.87
C LYS A 181 4.65 0.51 11.56
N ALA A 182 5.33 1.47 10.94
CA ALA A 182 4.90 2.01 9.64
C ALA A 182 4.94 0.96 8.52
N ARG A 183 5.92 0.05 8.52
CA ARG A 183 5.97 -1.06 7.57
C ARG A 183 4.83 -2.06 7.76
N ALA A 184 4.48 -2.36 9.00
CA ALA A 184 3.35 -3.23 9.31
C ALA A 184 2.04 -2.63 8.81
N GLU A 185 1.81 -1.33 9.03
CA GLU A 185 0.64 -0.61 8.53
C GLU A 185 0.52 -0.69 6.99
N VAL A 186 1.61 -0.50 6.26
CA VAL A 186 1.62 -0.67 4.80
C VAL A 186 1.28 -2.10 4.39
N ALA A 187 1.82 -3.10 5.09
CA ALA A 187 1.53 -4.50 4.80
C ALA A 187 0.05 -4.84 5.03
N ASP A 188 -0.54 -4.31 6.10
CA ASP A 188 -1.96 -4.47 6.40
C ASP A 188 -2.84 -3.85 5.32
N LEU A 189 -2.50 -2.64 4.84
CA LEU A 189 -3.20 -1.98 3.73
C LEU A 189 -3.10 -2.78 2.42
N GLN A 190 -1.93 -3.35 2.13
CA GLN A 190 -1.74 -4.21 0.96
C GLN A 190 -2.57 -5.49 1.04
N LEU A 191 -2.65 -6.10 2.22
CA LEU A 191 -3.49 -7.27 2.45
C LEU A 191 -4.97 -6.93 2.26
N ALA A 192 -5.43 -5.80 2.80
CA ALA A 192 -6.80 -5.32 2.57
C ALA A 192 -7.08 -5.10 1.08
N LYS A 193 -6.14 -4.48 0.34
CA LYS A 193 -6.25 -4.29 -1.11
C LYS A 193 -6.37 -5.63 -1.85
N GLN A 194 -5.56 -6.63 -1.49
CA GLN A 194 -5.65 -7.96 -2.10
C GLN A 194 -7.02 -8.61 -1.88
N GLN A 195 -7.61 -8.47 -0.69
CA GLN A 195 -8.94 -8.98 -0.40
C GLN A 195 -10.00 -8.31 -1.29
N VAL A 196 -9.99 -6.98 -1.41
CA VAL A 196 -10.94 -6.25 -2.28
C VAL A 196 -10.77 -6.64 -3.74
N ILE A 197 -9.53 -6.75 -4.23
CA ILE A 197 -9.24 -7.18 -5.61
C ILE A 197 -9.79 -8.59 -5.86
N SER A 198 -9.64 -9.51 -4.90
CA SER A 198 -10.18 -10.86 -5.05
C SER A 198 -11.71 -10.87 -5.19
N SER A 199 -12.42 -10.04 -4.40
CA SER A 199 -13.88 -9.88 -4.54
C SER A 199 -14.28 -9.18 -5.84
N LEU A 200 -13.48 -8.21 -6.32
CA LEU A 200 -13.70 -7.54 -7.59
C LEU A 200 -13.64 -8.54 -8.75
N TYR A 201 -12.60 -9.37 -8.80
CA TYR A 201 -12.48 -10.41 -9.83
C TYR A 201 -13.63 -11.41 -9.81
N GLN A 202 -14.13 -11.78 -8.64
CA GLN A 202 -15.30 -12.66 -8.53
C GLN A 202 -16.56 -11.99 -9.10
N ALA A 203 -16.80 -10.72 -8.77
CA ALA A 203 -17.94 -9.97 -9.29
C ALA A 203 -17.85 -9.76 -10.81
N GLU A 204 -16.67 -9.45 -11.33
CA GLU A 204 -16.40 -9.35 -12.78
C GLU A 204 -16.65 -10.68 -13.50
N ALA A 205 -16.10 -11.78 -12.97
CA ALA A 205 -16.31 -13.11 -13.54
C ALA A 205 -17.80 -13.50 -13.54
N HIS A 206 -18.55 -13.16 -12.48
CA HIS A 206 -20.00 -13.39 -12.44
C HIS A 206 -20.75 -12.57 -13.48
N ARG A 207 -20.39 -11.29 -13.68
CA ARG A 207 -21.00 -10.43 -14.71
C ARG A 207 -20.72 -11.00 -16.10
N ASP A 208 -19.48 -11.38 -16.35
CA ASP A 208 -19.06 -11.92 -17.64
C ASP A 208 -19.73 -13.27 -17.93
N ALA A 209 -19.94 -14.10 -16.91
CA ALA A 209 -20.74 -15.32 -17.03
C ALA A 209 -22.20 -15.02 -17.41
N GLN A 210 -22.82 -13.98 -16.84
CA GLN A 210 -24.18 -13.55 -17.24
C GLN A 210 -24.23 -13.04 -18.68
N TYR A 211 -23.22 -12.27 -19.11
CA TYR A 211 -23.14 -11.82 -20.50
C TYR A 211 -22.88 -12.94 -21.49
N ALA A 212 -22.01 -13.90 -21.15
CA ALA A 212 -21.81 -15.10 -21.97
C ALA A 212 -23.08 -15.95 -22.08
N HIS A 213 -23.83 -16.06 -20.98
CA HIS A 213 -25.12 -16.76 -20.97
C HIS A 213 -26.15 -16.05 -21.85
N ARG A 214 -26.29 -14.72 -21.71
CA ARG A 214 -27.12 -13.88 -22.58
C ARG A 214 -26.79 -14.10 -24.06
N ASP A 215 -25.52 -14.02 -24.42
CA ASP A 215 -25.09 -14.10 -25.81
C ASP A 215 -25.31 -15.50 -26.40
N ARG A 216 -25.18 -16.55 -25.59
CA ARG A 216 -25.55 -17.91 -26.00
C ARG A 216 -27.05 -17.99 -26.32
N LEU A 217 -27.90 -17.48 -25.44
CA LEU A 217 -29.36 -17.49 -25.64
C LEU A 217 -29.79 -16.68 -26.86
N ILE A 218 -29.18 -15.52 -27.09
CA ILE A 218 -29.44 -14.70 -28.29
C ILE A 218 -29.10 -15.50 -29.55
N ARG A 219 -27.93 -16.15 -29.60
CA ARG A 219 -27.53 -16.95 -30.77
C ARG A 219 -28.47 -18.13 -31.01
N LEU A 220 -28.89 -18.82 -29.94
CA LEU A 220 -29.87 -19.90 -30.05
C LEU A 220 -31.20 -19.38 -30.62
N PHE A 221 -31.70 -18.26 -30.09
CA PHE A 221 -32.91 -17.63 -30.58
C PHE A 221 -32.79 -17.26 -32.07
N GLU A 222 -31.70 -16.61 -32.47
CA GLU A 222 -31.47 -16.21 -33.86
C GLU A 222 -31.40 -17.44 -34.79
N SER A 223 -30.70 -18.51 -34.41
CA SER A 223 -30.59 -19.72 -35.23
C SER A 223 -31.93 -20.43 -35.44
N GLU A 224 -32.75 -20.54 -34.39
CA GLU A 224 -34.06 -21.19 -34.46
C GLU A 224 -35.08 -20.32 -35.22
N PHE A 225 -35.02 -19.00 -35.04
CA PHE A 225 -35.82 -18.04 -35.79
C PHE A 225 -35.56 -18.14 -37.30
N ASP A 226 -34.27 -18.13 -37.71
CA ASP A 226 -33.88 -18.22 -39.12
C ASP A 226 -34.25 -19.58 -39.72
N LEU A 227 -34.08 -20.66 -38.95
CA LEU A 227 -34.52 -22.00 -39.35
C LEU A 227 -36.03 -22.02 -39.64
N ALA A 228 -36.85 -21.57 -38.69
CA ALA A 228 -38.31 -21.52 -38.86
C ALA A 228 -38.73 -20.66 -40.06
N ARG A 229 -38.07 -19.51 -40.24
CA ARG A 229 -38.33 -18.62 -41.36
C ARG A 229 -37.97 -19.26 -42.71
N SER A 230 -36.85 -19.96 -42.79
CA SER A 230 -36.43 -20.69 -44.00
C SER A 230 -37.40 -21.80 -44.37
N LEU A 231 -37.89 -22.56 -43.38
CA LEU A 231 -38.89 -23.60 -43.57
C LEU A 231 -40.21 -23.02 -44.09
N ARG A 232 -40.64 -21.88 -43.54
CA ARG A 232 -41.83 -21.17 -44.04
C ARG A 232 -41.69 -20.77 -45.50
N TYR A 233 -40.54 -20.22 -45.91
CA TYR A 233 -40.29 -19.87 -47.31
C TYR A 233 -40.25 -21.11 -48.20
N SER A 234 -39.68 -22.23 -47.74
CA SER A 234 -39.69 -23.48 -48.49
C SER A 234 -41.09 -24.09 -48.65
N LEU A 235 -42.00 -23.81 -47.71
CA LEU A 235 -43.35 -24.37 -47.68
C LEU A 235 -44.39 -23.46 -48.37
N LYS A 236 -44.06 -22.20 -48.65
CA LYS A 236 -44.87 -21.30 -49.49
C LYS A 236 -44.48 -21.59 -50.95
N PRO A 237 -45.27 -22.35 -51.73
CA PRO A 237 -44.96 -22.56 -53.13
C PRO A 237 -45.36 -21.29 -53.87
N ASP A 238 -44.37 -20.51 -54.31
CA ASP A 238 -44.60 -19.53 -55.38
C ASP A 238 -44.81 -20.33 -56.68
N ASP A 239 -45.95 -20.11 -57.33
CA ASP A 239 -46.31 -20.58 -58.67
C ASP A 239 -46.60 -22.09 -58.86
N ALA A 240 -47.70 -22.57 -58.30
CA ALA A 240 -48.49 -23.56 -59.04
C ALA A 240 -49.35 -22.79 -60.06
N PRO A 241 -49.06 -22.83 -61.38
CA PRO A 241 -49.96 -22.24 -62.35
C PRO A 241 -51.31 -22.94 -62.23
N TYR A 242 -52.36 -22.15 -62.02
CA TYR A 242 -53.74 -22.60 -62.16
C TYR A 242 -53.87 -23.24 -63.55
N VAL A 243 -54.00 -24.57 -63.59
CA VAL A 243 -54.43 -25.34 -64.77
C VAL A 243 -55.96 -25.34 -64.80
#